data_AF-A0A950QR74-F1
#
_entry.id   AF-A0A950QR74-F1
#
_cell.length_a   1.000
_cell.length_b   1.000
_cell.length_c   1.000
_cell.angle_alpha   90.00
_cell.angle_beta   90.00
_cell.angle_gamma   90.00
#
_symmetry.space_group_name_H-M   'P 1'
#
loop_
_entity.id
_entity.type
_entity.pdbx_description
1 polymer ?
#
loop_
_entity_poly.entity_id
_entity_poly.type
_entity_poly.pdbx_seq_one_letter_code
_entity_poly.pdbx_strand_id
1 'polypeptide(L)'
;MHSTWFGAHAGSILNVVNYIPVVATVVTCILSLVLARATLRYSEATDKSLQLAREEFEREWMPELHVKLQRKSATDVDVIVTNLAKASVLLQLLQIRRLSHAGPSERIGLNDPLVGGMTWSDAIGSRLISAMGSEFEGPIAAAVTFYAAGRMFRTDWFRFNLLVHNASILRLEAVALPARRVRVVHDRRLRLETTRGLATDVSKPVEVAGP
;
A
#
# COMPACT_ATOMS: atom_id res chain seq x y z
N MET A 1 -72.86 47.44 -11.54
CA MET A 1 -71.93 47.66 -12.68
C MET A 1 -70.58 46.94 -12.55
N HIS A 2 -70.22 46.31 -11.42
CA HIS A 2 -68.97 45.52 -11.35
C HIS A 2 -69.04 44.13 -12.03
N SER A 3 -70.21 43.49 -12.05
CA SER A 3 -70.39 42.13 -12.61
C SER A 3 -70.17 42.04 -14.13
N THR A 4 -70.46 43.10 -14.88
CA THR A 4 -70.26 43.15 -16.34
C THR A 4 -68.79 43.32 -16.74
N TRP A 5 -67.97 43.98 -15.91
CA TRP A 5 -66.52 44.09 -16.14
C TRP A 5 -65.84 42.72 -16.01
N PHE A 6 -66.18 41.97 -14.95
CA PHE A 6 -65.71 40.59 -14.80
C PHE A 6 -66.19 39.70 -15.95
N GLY A 7 -67.44 39.80 -16.40
CA GLY A 7 -67.93 39.03 -17.55
C GLY A 7 -67.15 39.28 -18.85
N ALA A 8 -66.83 40.54 -19.15
CA ALA A 8 -66.07 40.91 -20.35
C ALA A 8 -64.60 40.46 -20.30
N HIS A 9 -63.98 40.43 -19.12
CA HIS A 9 -62.57 40.04 -18.95
C HIS A 9 -62.40 38.57 -18.54
N ALA A 10 -63.46 37.86 -18.15
CA ALA A 10 -63.41 36.47 -17.65
C ALA A 10 -62.74 35.52 -18.63
N GLY A 11 -63.03 35.62 -19.93
CA GLY A 11 -62.37 34.80 -20.95
C GLY A 11 -60.87 35.06 -21.04
N SER A 12 -60.43 36.32 -20.90
CA SER A 12 -59.01 36.69 -20.87
C SER A 12 -58.33 36.21 -19.58
N ILE A 13 -59.00 36.33 -18.44
CA ILE A 13 -58.52 35.86 -17.13
C ILE A 13 -58.41 34.33 -17.12
N LEU A 14 -59.41 33.59 -17.61
CA LEU A 14 -59.35 32.12 -17.73
C LEU A 14 -58.20 31.69 -18.64
N ASN A 15 -57.98 32.37 -19.78
CA ASN A 15 -56.86 32.07 -20.66
C ASN A 15 -55.52 32.26 -19.93
N VAL A 16 -55.33 33.39 -19.23
CA VAL A 16 -54.11 33.63 -18.42
C VAL A 16 -53.92 32.55 -17.35
N VAL A 17 -54.97 32.20 -16.61
CA VAL A 17 -54.92 31.14 -15.59
C VAL A 17 -54.56 29.77 -16.20
N ASN A 18 -55.10 29.43 -17.37
CA ASN A 18 -54.77 28.19 -18.08
C ASN A 18 -53.32 28.14 -18.60
N TYR A 19 -52.65 29.28 -18.80
CA TYR A 19 -51.23 29.31 -19.15
C TYR A 19 -50.29 29.16 -17.94
N ILE A 20 -50.74 29.43 -16.70
CA ILE A 20 -49.89 29.32 -15.49
C ILE A 20 -49.28 27.91 -15.34
N PRO A 21 -50.04 26.78 -15.46
CA PRO A 21 -49.46 25.45 -15.40
C PRO A 21 -48.40 25.18 -16.49
N VAL A 22 -48.59 25.71 -17.70
CA VAL A 22 -47.66 25.54 -18.82
C VAL A 22 -46.35 26.29 -18.57
N VAL A 23 -46.43 27.52 -18.05
CA VAL A 23 -45.22 28.28 -17.67
C VAL A 23 -44.52 27.59 -16.50
N ALA A 24 -45.26 27.10 -15.50
CA ALA A 24 -44.70 26.39 -14.35
C ALA A 24 -43.98 25.09 -14.75
N THR A 25 -44.52 24.29 -15.67
CA THR A 25 -43.82 23.08 -16.15
C THR A 25 -42.57 23.43 -16.96
N VAL A 26 -42.61 24.45 -17.82
CA VAL A 26 -41.41 24.92 -18.56
C VAL A 26 -40.31 25.38 -17.60
N VAL A 27 -40.64 26.20 -16.60
CA VAL A 27 -39.69 26.64 -15.56
C VAL A 27 -39.14 25.45 -14.78
N THR A 28 -39.99 24.49 -14.40
CA THR A 28 -39.58 23.29 -13.66
C THR A 28 -38.63 22.41 -14.48
N CYS A 29 -38.90 22.23 -15.77
CA CYS A 29 -38.00 21.52 -16.70
C CYS A 29 -36.65 22.24 -16.85
N ILE A 30 -36.63 23.57 -16.97
CA ILE A 30 -35.38 24.35 -17.04
C ILE A 30 -34.56 24.20 -15.75
N LEU A 31 -35.19 24.35 -14.57
CA LEU A 31 -34.53 24.18 -13.28
C LEU A 31 -34.01 22.74 -13.09
N SER A 32 -34.74 21.73 -13.56
CA SER A 32 -34.32 20.33 -13.52
C SER A 32 -33.08 20.09 -14.39
N LEU A 33 -33.01 20.69 -15.58
CA LEU A 33 -31.83 20.63 -16.45
C LEU A 33 -30.62 21.37 -15.86
N VAL A 34 -30.83 22.52 -15.21
CA VAL A 34 -29.77 23.25 -14.50
C VAL A 34 -29.25 22.43 -13.33
N LEU A 35 -30.13 21.84 -12.52
CA LEU A 35 -29.77 20.98 -11.40
C LEU A 35 -29.00 19.74 -11.88
N ALA A 36 -29.47 19.05 -12.92
CA ALA A 36 -28.76 17.91 -13.51
C ALA A 36 -27.33 18.28 -13.97
N ARG A 37 -27.15 19.43 -14.62
CA ARG A 37 -25.82 19.94 -15.01
C ARG A 37 -24.94 20.31 -13.81
N ALA A 38 -25.52 20.87 -12.75
CA ALA A 38 -24.80 21.17 -11.52
C ALA A 38 -24.33 19.88 -10.82
N THR A 39 -25.20 18.87 -10.72
CA THR A 39 -24.89 17.55 -10.16
C THR A 39 -23.78 16.84 -10.95
N LEU A 40 -23.84 16.84 -12.29
CA LEU A 40 -22.79 16.24 -13.13
C LEU A 40 -21.42 16.90 -12.93
N ARG A 41 -21.37 18.24 -12.90
CA ARG A 41 -20.14 18.99 -12.59
C ARG A 41 -19.63 18.71 -11.17
N TYR A 42 -20.54 18.54 -10.22
CA TYR A 42 -20.20 18.21 -8.84
C TYR A 42 -19.63 16.79 -8.72
N SER A 43 -20.20 15.79 -9.42
CA SER A 43 -19.63 14.44 -9.46
C SER A 43 -18.25 14.42 -10.12
N GLU A 44 -18.06 15.09 -11.25
CA GLU A 44 -16.75 15.19 -11.92
C GLU A 44 -15.67 15.82 -11.01
N ALA A 45 -16.04 16.90 -10.28
CA ALA A 45 -15.15 17.53 -9.31
C ALA A 45 -14.86 16.62 -8.10
N THR A 46 -15.86 15.88 -7.63
CA THR A 46 -15.74 14.93 -6.52
C THR A 46 -14.81 13.78 -6.89
N ASP A 47 -15.01 13.15 -8.06
CA ASP A 47 -14.17 12.06 -8.57
C ASP A 47 -12.71 12.49 -8.71
N LYS A 48 -12.47 13.69 -9.24
CA LYS A 48 -11.11 14.26 -9.34
C LYS A 48 -10.49 14.50 -7.96
N SER A 49 -11.26 15.00 -6.99
CA SER A 49 -10.75 15.19 -5.62
C SER A 49 -10.40 13.87 -4.94
N LEU A 50 -11.19 12.81 -5.17
CA LEU A 50 -10.96 11.47 -4.65
C LEU A 50 -9.73 10.80 -5.30
N GLN A 51 -9.50 11.01 -6.59
CA GLN A 51 -8.29 10.55 -7.28
C GLN A 51 -7.03 11.21 -6.70
N LEU A 52 -7.02 12.54 -6.55
CA LEU A 52 -5.90 13.28 -5.96
C LEU A 52 -5.63 12.85 -4.51
N ALA A 53 -6.67 12.74 -3.68
CA ALA A 53 -6.54 12.23 -2.32
C ALA A 53 -6.00 10.79 -2.28
N ARG A 54 -6.33 9.95 -3.27
CA ARG A 54 -5.79 8.59 -3.39
C ARG A 54 -4.32 8.58 -3.79
N GLU A 55 -3.89 9.46 -4.71
CA GLU A 55 -2.49 9.60 -5.11
C GLU A 55 -1.63 10.10 -3.95
N GLU A 56 -2.10 11.11 -3.21
CA GLU A 56 -1.44 11.61 -2.00
C GLU A 56 -1.35 10.52 -0.92
N PHE A 57 -2.44 9.77 -0.71
CA PHE A 57 -2.45 8.64 0.22
C PHE A 57 -1.45 7.55 -0.18
N GLU A 58 -1.46 7.06 -1.42
CA GLU A 58 -0.52 6.01 -1.88
C GLU A 58 0.94 6.50 -1.83
N ARG A 59 1.19 7.81 -1.96
CA ARG A 59 2.52 8.41 -1.79
C ARG A 59 2.96 8.50 -0.33
N GLU A 60 2.11 9.01 0.57
CA GLU A 60 2.44 9.14 2.00
C GLU A 60 2.53 7.77 2.71
N TRP A 61 1.70 6.82 2.27
CA TRP A 61 1.62 5.46 2.82
C TRP A 61 2.45 4.43 2.03
N MET A 62 3.29 4.87 1.08
CA MET A 62 4.22 3.98 0.40
C MET A 62 5.17 3.37 1.45
N PRO A 63 5.21 2.03 1.61
CA PRO A 63 6.06 1.44 2.63
C PRO A 63 7.53 1.53 2.23
N GLU A 64 8.40 1.79 3.20
CA GLU A 64 9.84 1.93 2.98
C GLU A 64 10.61 1.32 4.15
N LEU A 65 11.34 0.23 3.88
CA LEU A 65 12.25 -0.38 4.83
C LEU A 65 13.70 -0.18 4.41
N HIS A 66 14.54 0.18 5.38
CA HIS A 66 15.99 0.22 5.23
C HIS A 66 16.63 -0.96 5.95
N VAL A 67 17.52 -1.68 5.28
CA VAL A 67 18.30 -2.78 5.86
C VAL A 67 19.75 -2.33 6.01
N LYS A 68 20.27 -2.42 7.22
CA LYS A 68 21.67 -2.19 7.57
C LYS A 68 22.24 -3.45 8.20
N LEU A 69 23.48 -3.79 7.86
CA LEU A 69 24.26 -4.77 8.62
C LEU A 69 25.31 -4.01 9.45
N GLN A 70 25.45 -4.34 10.73
CA GLN A 70 26.36 -3.68 11.65
C GLN A 70 27.19 -4.71 12.41
N ARG A 71 28.51 -4.63 12.25
CA ARG A 71 29.45 -5.45 13.02
C ARG A 71 29.47 -4.98 14.48
N LYS A 72 29.24 -5.90 15.42
CA LYS A 72 29.40 -5.69 16.86
C LYS A 72 30.76 -6.19 17.35
N SER A 73 31.21 -7.35 16.87
CA SER A 73 32.45 -7.99 17.31
C SER A 73 33.19 -8.67 16.14
N ALA A 74 34.17 -9.53 16.42
CA ALA A 74 34.80 -10.35 15.39
C ALA A 74 33.88 -11.47 14.86
N THR A 75 32.92 -11.96 15.65
CA THR A 75 32.01 -13.05 15.26
C THR A 75 30.54 -12.63 15.21
N ASP A 76 30.22 -11.44 15.73
CA ASP A 76 28.85 -10.95 15.86
C ASP A 76 28.56 -9.77 14.93
N VAL A 77 27.43 -9.88 14.23
CA VAL A 77 26.87 -8.91 13.29
C VAL A 77 25.37 -8.85 13.53
N ASP A 78 24.88 -7.64 13.78
CA ASP A 78 23.45 -7.35 13.75
C ASP A 78 22.99 -7.11 12.32
N VAL A 79 21.82 -7.65 12.00
CA VAL A 79 20.94 -7.02 11.02
C VAL A 79 20.06 -6.01 11.74
N ILE A 80 19.88 -4.83 11.14
CA ILE A 80 18.96 -3.79 11.61
C ILE A 80 18.02 -3.47 10.45
N VAL A 81 16.72 -3.67 10.66
CA VAL A 81 15.65 -3.31 9.72
C VAL A 81 14.91 -2.12 10.30
N THR A 82 15.01 -0.97 9.64
CA THR A 82 14.33 0.28 10.04
C THR A 82 13.12 0.51 9.16
N ASN A 83 11.96 0.78 9.75
CA ASN A 83 10.80 1.26 8.99
C ASN A 83 10.86 2.79 8.88
N LEU A 84 11.11 3.28 7.67
CA LEU A 84 11.21 4.72 7.36
C LEU A 84 9.84 5.31 6.96
N ALA A 85 8.86 4.47 6.62
CA ALA A 85 7.52 4.92 6.27
C ALA A 85 6.63 5.09 7.50
N LYS A 86 5.54 5.84 7.33
CA LYS A 86 4.46 6.01 8.32
C LYS A 86 3.63 4.73 8.50
N ALA A 87 3.52 3.92 7.44
CA ALA A 87 2.78 2.67 7.45
C ALA A 87 3.47 1.59 8.30
N SER A 88 2.73 0.95 9.22
CA SER A 88 3.19 -0.26 9.90
C SER A 88 3.33 -1.43 8.92
N VAL A 89 4.40 -2.21 9.07
CA VAL A 89 4.61 -3.44 8.29
C VAL A 89 4.61 -4.67 9.19
N LEU A 90 4.39 -5.85 8.60
CA LEU A 90 4.69 -7.14 9.23
C LEU A 90 5.87 -7.78 8.50
N LEU A 91 6.99 -7.96 9.20
CA LEU A 91 8.16 -8.64 8.64
C LEU A 91 7.83 -10.12 8.40
N GLN A 92 8.33 -10.70 7.30
CA GLN A 92 8.04 -12.09 6.92
C GLN A 92 9.30 -12.91 6.64
N LEU A 93 10.27 -12.31 5.93
CA LEU A 93 11.47 -13.03 5.53
C LEU A 93 12.63 -12.06 5.30
N LEU A 94 13.71 -12.23 6.05
CA LEU A 94 15.02 -11.67 5.71
C LEU A 94 15.79 -12.69 4.86
N GLN A 95 16.26 -12.26 3.69
CA GLN A 95 17.07 -13.06 2.79
C GLN A 95 18.46 -12.44 2.66
N ILE A 96 19.52 -13.23 2.84
CA ILE A 96 20.91 -12.82 2.62
C ILE A 96 21.53 -13.76 1.59
N ARG A 97 22.25 -13.21 0.60
CA ARG A 97 22.90 -14.02 -0.45
C ARG A 97 24.27 -13.46 -0.84
N ARG A 98 25.13 -14.34 -1.34
CA ARG A 98 26.34 -13.96 -2.09
C ARG A 98 25.93 -13.35 -3.44
N LEU A 99 26.70 -12.39 -3.95
CA LEU A 99 26.52 -11.85 -5.31
C LEU A 99 27.54 -12.39 -6.32
N SER A 100 28.67 -12.91 -5.86
CA SER A 100 29.73 -13.46 -6.72
C SER A 100 29.36 -14.77 -7.41
N HIS A 101 28.59 -15.63 -6.75
CA HIS A 101 28.21 -16.97 -7.24
C HIS A 101 26.72 -17.24 -7.01
N ALA A 102 26.16 -18.21 -7.75
CA ALA A 102 24.82 -18.77 -7.52
C ALA A 102 24.78 -19.66 -6.26
N GLY A 103 25.27 -19.14 -5.14
CA GLY A 103 25.36 -19.83 -3.86
C GLY A 103 24.05 -19.80 -3.06
N PRO A 104 24.00 -20.55 -1.93
CA PRO A 104 22.83 -20.59 -1.06
C PRO A 104 22.45 -19.21 -0.54
N SER A 105 21.14 -18.95 -0.47
CA SER A 105 20.60 -17.79 0.25
C SER A 105 20.28 -18.21 1.69
N GLU A 106 20.86 -17.54 2.68
CA GLU A 106 20.36 -17.62 4.06
C GLU A 106 18.96 -16.99 4.12
N ARG A 107 18.07 -17.62 4.90
CA ARG A 107 16.66 -17.26 4.99
C ARG A 107 16.20 -17.32 6.44
N ILE A 108 15.95 -16.15 7.01
CA ILE A 108 15.47 -16.00 8.37
C ILE A 108 14.00 -15.62 8.29
N GLY A 109 13.12 -16.55 8.68
CA GLY A 109 11.68 -16.31 8.79
C GLY A 109 11.40 -15.35 9.94
N LEU A 110 10.55 -14.36 9.69
CA LEU A 110 10.16 -13.32 10.64
C LEU A 110 8.64 -13.30 10.78
N ASN A 111 8.13 -12.83 11.91
CA ASN A 111 6.70 -12.57 12.08
C ASN A 111 6.45 -11.34 12.96
N ASP A 112 7.37 -10.39 12.90
CA ASP A 112 7.45 -9.25 13.80
C ASP A 112 6.75 -8.03 13.19
N PRO A 113 5.76 -7.44 13.87
CA PRO A 113 5.16 -6.18 13.44
C PRO A 113 6.14 -5.03 13.70
N LEU A 114 6.43 -4.23 12.68
CA LEU A 114 7.32 -3.08 12.76
C LEU A 114 6.58 -1.79 12.40
N VAL A 115 6.27 -1.02 13.44
CA VAL A 115 5.61 0.30 13.34
C VAL A 115 6.53 1.31 12.62
N GLY A 116 5.95 2.31 11.95
CA GLY A 116 6.70 3.38 11.32
C GLY A 116 7.64 4.11 12.30
N GLY A 117 8.86 4.41 11.85
CA GLY A 117 9.92 5.02 12.66
C GLY A 117 10.65 4.06 13.60
N MET A 118 10.23 2.81 13.73
CA MET A 118 10.86 1.82 14.63
C MET A 118 11.92 0.97 13.91
N THR A 119 12.79 0.35 14.72
CA THR A 119 13.83 -0.60 14.29
C THR A 119 13.60 -1.98 14.88
N TRP A 120 13.69 -3.01 14.05
CA TRP A 120 13.89 -4.40 14.46
C TRP A 120 15.36 -4.78 14.27
N SER A 121 15.92 -5.60 15.16
CA SER A 121 17.31 -6.05 15.10
C SER A 121 17.48 -7.46 15.62
N ASP A 122 18.35 -8.25 14.97
CA ASP A 122 18.71 -9.61 15.39
C ASP A 122 20.20 -9.90 15.14
N ALA A 123 20.77 -10.77 15.96
CA ALA A 123 22.17 -11.18 15.89
C ALA A 123 22.33 -12.32 14.88
N ILE A 124 22.88 -12.01 13.71
CA ILE A 124 23.01 -12.95 12.58
C ILE A 124 24.44 -13.43 12.35
N GLY A 125 25.41 -13.05 13.19
CA GLY A 125 26.84 -13.33 12.98
C GLY A 125 27.14 -14.81 12.69
N SER A 126 26.66 -15.72 13.53
CA SER A 126 26.84 -17.18 13.36
C SER A 126 26.16 -17.73 12.10
N ARG A 127 24.95 -17.27 11.78
CA ARG A 127 24.21 -17.63 10.55
C ARG A 127 24.93 -17.13 9.31
N LEU A 128 25.45 -15.91 9.35
CA LEU A 128 26.18 -15.28 8.27
C LEU A 128 27.49 -16.03 8.00
N ILE A 129 28.27 -16.37 9.03
CA ILE A 129 29.49 -17.17 8.89
C ILE A 129 29.16 -18.57 8.34
N SER A 130 28.11 -19.23 8.84
CA SER A 130 27.66 -20.53 8.32
C SER A 130 27.27 -20.46 6.83
N ALA A 131 26.53 -19.41 6.42
CA ALA A 131 26.09 -19.22 5.04
C ALA A 131 27.21 -18.74 4.08
N MET A 132 28.28 -18.11 4.59
CA MET A 132 29.39 -17.55 3.79
C MET A 132 30.65 -18.43 3.78
N GLY A 133 30.84 -19.26 4.81
CA GLY A 133 32.05 -20.07 5.02
C GLY A 133 33.05 -19.39 5.96
N SER A 134 34.07 -20.15 6.39
CA SER A 134 35.15 -19.66 7.26
C SER A 134 36.10 -18.68 6.55
N GLU A 135 36.20 -18.79 5.23
CA GLU A 135 36.97 -17.93 4.32
C GLU A 135 36.03 -17.39 3.24
N PHE A 136 35.80 -16.08 3.24
CA PHE A 136 34.99 -15.42 2.23
C PHE A 136 35.37 -13.94 2.09
N GLU A 137 35.70 -13.52 0.87
CA GLU A 137 35.80 -12.11 0.52
C GLU A 137 34.86 -11.80 -0.64
N GLY A 138 34.05 -10.75 -0.50
CA GLY A 138 33.31 -10.19 -1.62
C GLY A 138 31.95 -9.58 -1.28
N PRO A 139 31.17 -9.25 -2.33
CA PRO A 139 29.88 -8.61 -2.17
C PRO A 139 28.77 -9.62 -1.80
N ILE A 140 28.06 -9.29 -0.72
CA ILE A 140 26.81 -9.92 -0.30
C ILE A 140 25.65 -8.94 -0.52
N ALA A 141 24.42 -9.45 -0.45
CA ALA A 141 23.23 -8.62 -0.44
C ALA A 141 22.15 -9.15 0.49
N ALA A 142 21.44 -8.23 1.14
CA ALA A 142 20.28 -8.50 1.98
C ALA A 142 19.00 -7.88 1.38
N ALA A 143 17.87 -8.55 1.52
CA ALA A 143 16.55 -8.01 1.20
C ALA A 143 15.51 -8.53 2.20
N VAL A 144 14.50 -7.71 2.48
CA VAL A 144 13.40 -8.06 3.40
C VAL A 144 12.10 -8.13 2.63
N THR A 145 11.37 -9.23 2.78
CA THR A 145 9.98 -9.40 2.37
C THR A 145 9.08 -9.11 3.56
N PHE A 146 8.02 -8.33 3.34
CA PHE A 146 7.11 -7.87 4.38
C PHE A 146 5.69 -7.66 3.82
N TYR A 147 4.69 -7.65 4.70
CA TYR A 147 3.32 -7.24 4.39
C TYR A 147 3.09 -5.78 4.81
N ALA A 148 2.40 -5.02 3.98
CA ALA A 148 1.84 -3.71 4.30
C ALA A 148 0.51 -3.54 3.56
N ALA A 149 -0.49 -2.92 4.19
CA ALA A 149 -1.81 -2.64 3.59
C ALA A 149 -2.43 -3.82 2.78
N GLY A 150 -2.30 -5.06 3.29
CA GLY A 150 -2.82 -6.27 2.64
C GLY A 150 -2.09 -6.75 1.39
N ARG A 151 -0.91 -6.19 1.06
CA ARG A 151 -0.06 -6.58 -0.08
C ARG A 151 1.34 -7.02 0.40
N MET A 152 1.96 -7.95 -0.33
CA MET A 152 3.34 -8.39 -0.08
C MET A 152 4.33 -7.57 -0.90
N PHE A 153 5.29 -6.97 -0.22
CA PHE A 153 6.38 -6.18 -0.78
C PHE A 153 7.73 -6.84 -0.47
N ARG A 154 8.75 -6.49 -1.24
CA ARG A 154 10.14 -6.77 -0.90
C ARG A 154 10.98 -5.54 -1.17
N THR A 155 11.94 -5.28 -0.30
CA THR A 155 12.95 -4.25 -0.57
C THR A 155 13.75 -4.58 -1.83
N ASP A 156 14.41 -3.57 -2.40
CA ASP A 156 15.57 -3.84 -3.25
C ASP A 156 16.69 -4.52 -2.42
N TRP A 157 17.67 -5.06 -3.12
CA TRP A 157 18.83 -5.73 -2.53
C TRP A 157 19.85 -4.71 -2.04
N PHE A 158 19.90 -4.48 -0.72
CA PHE A 158 20.96 -3.72 -0.06
C PHE A 158 22.27 -4.50 -0.16
N ARG A 159 23.35 -3.87 -0.64
CA ARG A 159 24.63 -4.54 -0.89
C ARG A 159 25.66 -4.16 0.16
N PHE A 160 26.47 -5.14 0.55
CA PHE A 160 27.55 -4.99 1.53
C PHE A 160 28.78 -5.74 1.04
N ASN A 161 29.97 -5.22 1.31
CA ASN A 161 31.22 -5.96 1.17
C ASN A 161 31.53 -6.63 2.50
N LEU A 162 31.74 -7.94 2.47
CA LEU A 162 32.06 -8.76 3.62
C LEU A 162 33.44 -9.41 3.43
N LEU A 163 34.26 -9.39 4.48
CA LEU A 163 35.51 -10.15 4.56
C LEU A 163 35.49 -10.99 5.84
N VAL A 164 35.48 -12.31 5.66
CA VAL A 164 35.56 -13.35 6.70
C VAL A 164 36.84 -14.12 6.51
N HIS A 165 37.62 -14.26 7.58
CA HIS A 165 38.87 -15.02 7.62
C HIS A 165 38.97 -15.74 8.96
N ASN A 166 39.34 -17.02 8.98
CA ASN A 166 39.32 -17.89 10.16
C ASN A 166 37.99 -17.80 10.95
N ALA A 167 36.86 -17.84 10.23
CA ALA A 167 35.51 -17.68 10.78
C ALA A 167 35.28 -16.35 11.55
N SER A 168 36.16 -15.37 11.38
CA SER A 168 36.07 -14.03 11.97
C SER A 168 35.78 -13.00 10.89
N ILE A 169 34.76 -12.19 11.11
CA ILE A 169 34.33 -11.08 10.25
C ILE A 169 35.29 -9.92 10.49
N LEU A 170 36.23 -9.72 9.57
CA LEU A 170 37.25 -8.66 9.64
C LEU A 170 36.75 -7.34 9.07
N ARG A 171 35.89 -7.37 8.05
CA ARG A 171 35.34 -6.18 7.37
C ARG A 171 33.87 -6.38 6.99
N LEU A 172 33.06 -5.35 7.22
CA LEU A 172 31.66 -5.29 6.82
C LEU A 172 31.30 -3.84 6.51
N GLU A 173 31.09 -3.52 5.24
CA GLU A 173 30.82 -2.15 4.77
C GLU A 173 29.63 -2.12 3.80
N ALA A 174 28.78 -1.11 3.91
CA ALA A 174 27.68 -0.90 2.95
C ALA A 174 28.21 -0.36 1.62
N VAL A 175 27.77 -0.94 0.51
CA VAL A 175 28.09 -0.45 -0.83
C VAL A 175 27.04 0.58 -1.22
N ALA A 176 27.45 1.85 -1.33
CA ALA A 176 26.56 2.93 -1.73
C ALA A 176 25.98 2.66 -3.13
N LEU A 177 24.65 2.55 -3.23
CA LEU A 177 23.91 2.45 -4.48
C LEU A 177 22.76 3.46 -4.50
N PRO A 178 22.46 4.06 -5.66
CA PRO A 178 21.30 4.94 -5.80
C PRO A 178 19.99 4.18 -5.57
N ALA A 179 19.09 4.83 -4.84
CA ALA A 179 17.88 4.23 -4.29
C ALA A 179 16.71 4.08 -5.28
N ARG A 180 16.01 2.94 -5.21
CA ARG A 180 14.57 2.78 -5.51
C ARG A 180 13.80 2.09 -4.37
N ARG A 181 14.52 1.29 -3.58
CA ARG A 181 14.20 0.77 -2.24
C ARG A 181 13.09 -0.28 -2.16
N VAL A 182 11.99 -0.19 -2.92
CA VAL A 182 10.89 -1.19 -2.83
C VAL A 182 10.35 -1.63 -4.19
N ARG A 183 10.09 -2.93 -4.32
CA ARG A 183 9.33 -3.53 -5.44
C ARG A 183 8.15 -4.33 -4.91
N VAL A 184 7.00 -4.20 -5.57
CA VAL A 184 5.86 -5.09 -5.37
C VAL A 184 6.23 -6.48 -5.88
N VAL A 185 6.08 -7.52 -5.05
CA VAL A 185 6.47 -8.90 -5.41
C VAL A 185 5.32 -9.66 -6.09
N HIS A 186 4.08 -9.29 -5.78
CA HIS A 186 2.88 -9.81 -6.44
C HIS A 186 1.88 -8.66 -6.65
N ASP A 187 1.56 -8.39 -7.91
CA ASP A 187 0.28 -7.78 -8.24
C ASP A 187 -0.79 -8.89 -8.24
N ARG A 188 -1.98 -8.61 -7.69
CA ARG A 188 -2.97 -9.65 -7.32
C ARG A 188 -3.71 -10.25 -8.52
N ARG A 189 -3.35 -9.86 -9.74
CA ARG A 189 -4.06 -10.21 -11.00
C ARG A 189 -3.71 -11.59 -11.59
N LEU A 190 -2.71 -12.30 -11.06
CA LEU A 190 -2.19 -13.53 -11.69
C LEU A 190 -2.15 -14.77 -10.77
N ARG A 191 -2.98 -14.83 -9.72
CA ARG A 191 -3.04 -16.03 -8.88
C ARG A 191 -4.40 -16.29 -8.25
N LEU A 192 -5.32 -16.82 -9.07
CA LEU A 192 -6.56 -17.44 -8.61
C LEU A 192 -6.37 -18.92 -8.21
N GLU A 193 -5.16 -19.47 -8.36
CA GLU A 193 -4.86 -20.87 -8.06
C GLU A 193 -3.85 -21.05 -6.92
N THR A 194 -4.26 -21.88 -5.97
CA THR A 194 -3.41 -22.57 -4.99
C THR A 194 -2.76 -21.70 -3.91
N THR A 195 -3.58 -21.12 -3.04
CA THR A 195 -3.27 -21.07 -1.60
C THR A 195 -4.57 -21.15 -0.79
N ARG A 196 -4.87 -22.32 -0.20
CA ARG A 196 -5.90 -22.43 0.85
C ARG A 196 -5.45 -21.58 2.03
N GLY A 197 -6.23 -20.56 2.38
CA GLY A 197 -5.99 -19.77 3.59
C GLY A 197 -6.28 -20.62 4.82
N LEU A 198 -5.24 -20.88 5.63
CA LEU A 198 -5.34 -21.56 6.94
C LEU A 198 -5.80 -20.61 8.07
N ALA A 199 -6.19 -19.38 7.74
CA ALA A 199 -6.77 -18.42 8.66
C ALA A 199 -8.29 -18.42 8.51
N THR A 200 -8.98 -19.18 9.37
CA THR A 200 -10.44 -19.08 9.52
C THR A 200 -10.76 -17.80 10.29
N ASP A 201 -11.63 -16.99 9.70
CA ASP A 201 -12.17 -15.78 10.31
C ASP A 201 -13.11 -16.13 11.48
N VAL A 202 -12.61 -15.95 12.70
CA VAL A 202 -13.34 -16.22 13.96
C VAL A 202 -14.47 -15.23 14.25
N SER A 203 -14.67 -14.20 13.42
CA SER A 203 -15.80 -13.26 13.57
C SER A 203 -17.09 -13.75 12.90
N LYS A 204 -17.05 -14.86 12.15
CA LYS A 204 -18.24 -15.44 11.51
C LYS A 204 -18.89 -16.47 12.43
N PRO A 205 -20.22 -16.40 12.65
CA PRO A 205 -20.93 -17.46 13.36
C PRO A 205 -20.81 -18.77 12.57
N VAL A 206 -20.48 -19.85 13.28
CA VAL A 206 -20.46 -21.19 12.70
C VAL A 206 -21.89 -21.60 12.36
N GLU A 207 -22.22 -21.70 11.07
CA GLU A 207 -23.42 -22.40 10.65
C GLU A 207 -23.23 -23.89 10.99
N VAL A 208 -23.83 -24.29 12.11
CA VAL A 208 -23.96 -25.68 12.50
C VAL A 208 -24.95 -26.32 11.52
N ALA A 209 -24.43 -27.03 10.52
CA ALA A 209 -25.24 -27.92 9.72
C ALA A 209 -25.86 -28.97 10.66
N GLY A 210 -27.19 -29.02 10.68
CA GLY A 210 -27.97 -30.02 11.40
C GLY A 210 -27.79 -31.43 10.82
N PRO A 211 -28.40 -32.44 11.48
CA PRO A 211 -28.06 -33.86 11.35
C PRO A 211 -28.27 -34.47 9.96
#